data_AF-A0A950AP30-F1
#
_entry.id   AF-A0A950AP30-F1
#
_cell.length_a   1.000
_cell.length_b   1.000
_cell.length_c   1.000
_cell.angle_alpha   90.00
_cell.angle_beta   90.00
_cell.angle_gamma   90.00
#
_symmetry.space_group_name_H-M   'P 1'
#
loop_
_entity.id
_entity.type
_entity.pdbx_description
1 polymer ?
#
loop_
_entity_poly.entity_id
_entity_poly.type
_entity_poly.pdbx_seq_one_letter_code
_entity_poly.pdbx_strand_id
1 'polypeptide(L)'
;MIWDYPSVLIAEKAIWGFGLPAFAQCPGPAMNGIDIMQQQLDPPARSVSNARGLAEDLLAILGVLKRGWRFIAISVAICQALAIAYLAKAKPVHQASARLLVLQQGGRIVSVPGSSSDPLQSIQGTNDSLSTHVMIIRSPVIVEQALASAGLRNLTAGAVIDRLSVMLPDPEAKIIQIDYKAKAGTGDEAVKIVTSIIISYDNFLKFNYHKNTSDFINLITKARDELSKDLQRLERDYLEFRQQSPAYTAGKDGRSFVTRRLDQWDQAANQVLTRALQLQSQLELGRKLAGEGASAAAIAHALSQLGGMAGDANIAPTLPGVGGPPDLSEERLEAELDNVEFQRLTATRLLDRLRAEQTASASSREVGDEEITDAFLAEPDAAGLVVELRRARMKRDQVKRLAR
;
A
#
# COMPACT_ATOMS: atom_id res chain seq x y z
N MET A 1 20.57 -12.06 23.57
CA MET A 1 20.71 -13.37 22.91
C MET A 1 21.31 -13.13 21.54
N ILE A 2 22.57 -13.54 21.42
CA ILE A 2 23.48 -13.31 20.30
C ILE A 2 23.22 -14.43 19.28
N TRP A 3 22.89 -14.08 18.04
CA TRP A 3 22.89 -15.03 16.93
C TRP A 3 24.28 -15.03 16.32
N ASP A 4 25.06 -16.01 16.74
CA ASP A 4 26.35 -16.36 16.17
C ASP A 4 26.09 -17.41 15.09
N TYR A 5 26.20 -17.03 13.81
CA TYR A 5 26.13 -17.96 12.69
C TYR A 5 27.56 -18.25 12.20
N PRO A 6 28.00 -19.51 12.19
CA PRO A 6 29.33 -19.86 11.72
C PRO A 6 29.42 -19.71 10.20
N SER A 7 30.51 -19.09 9.78
CA SER A 7 30.89 -18.87 8.40
C SER A 7 31.11 -20.19 7.67
N VAL A 8 30.16 -20.59 6.81
CA VAL A 8 30.35 -21.69 5.86
C VAL A 8 31.19 -21.15 4.70
N LEU A 9 32.47 -21.50 4.69
CA LEU A 9 33.38 -21.38 3.56
C LEU A 9 32.89 -22.28 2.42
N ILE A 10 32.15 -21.70 1.47
CA ILE A 10 31.89 -22.33 0.17
C ILE A 10 33.11 -22.01 -0.70
N ALA A 11 33.95 -23.02 -0.91
CA ALA A 11 35.01 -22.99 -1.91
C ALA A 11 34.38 -23.09 -3.30
N GLU A 12 34.17 -21.93 -3.95
CA GLU A 12 33.61 -21.87 -5.29
C GLU A 12 34.71 -21.98 -6.35
N LYS A 13 34.46 -22.88 -7.30
CA LYS A 13 35.32 -23.32 -8.38
C LYS A 13 35.40 -22.20 -9.42
N ALA A 14 36.57 -21.59 -9.60
CA ALA A 14 36.81 -20.58 -10.64
C ALA A 14 36.68 -21.20 -12.04
N ILE A 15 35.49 -21.09 -12.65
CA ILE A 15 35.26 -21.36 -14.07
C ILE A 15 35.59 -20.07 -14.82
N TRP A 16 36.75 -20.04 -15.48
CA TRP A 16 37.12 -18.98 -16.41
C TRP A 16 36.29 -19.11 -17.68
N GLY A 17 35.12 -18.48 -17.71
CA GLY A 17 34.33 -18.27 -18.92
C GLY A 17 34.90 -17.10 -19.72
N PHE A 18 35.57 -17.39 -20.84
CA PHE A 18 35.90 -16.40 -21.86
C PHE A 18 34.59 -15.92 -22.52
N GLY A 19 33.97 -14.90 -21.94
CA GLY A 19 32.84 -14.18 -22.55
C GLY A 19 33.33 -13.27 -23.66
N LEU A 20 32.97 -13.60 -24.90
CA LEU A 20 33.07 -12.70 -26.05
C LEU A 20 32.28 -11.40 -25.78
N PRO A 21 32.79 -10.21 -26.15
CA PRO A 21 32.08 -8.96 -25.95
C PRO A 21 30.85 -8.89 -26.86
N ALA A 22 29.69 -8.65 -26.24
CA ALA A 22 28.45 -8.32 -26.91
C ALA A 22 28.65 -7.08 -27.80
N PHE A 23 28.26 -7.24 -29.06
CA PHE A 23 28.20 -6.19 -30.07
C PHE A 23 27.37 -5.00 -29.58
N ALA A 24 27.91 -3.80 -29.80
CA ALA A 24 27.23 -2.54 -29.60
C ALA A 24 25.97 -2.47 -30.49
N GLN A 25 24.81 -2.37 -29.86
CA GLN A 25 23.55 -2.00 -30.51
C GLN A 25 23.67 -0.53 -30.97
N CYS A 26 23.70 -0.31 -32.28
CA CYS A 26 23.56 1.03 -32.86
C CYS A 26 22.11 1.52 -32.71
N PRO A 27 21.87 2.82 -32.46
CA PRO A 27 20.54 3.40 -32.50
C PRO A 27 20.04 3.44 -33.95
N GLY A 28 18.84 2.90 -34.18
CA GLY A 28 18.20 2.88 -35.49
C GLY A 28 17.78 4.29 -35.95
N PRO A 29 17.98 4.64 -37.24
CA PRO A 29 17.37 5.82 -37.82
C PRO A 29 15.88 5.56 -38.12
N ALA A 30 15.07 6.58 -37.87
CA ALA A 30 13.65 6.62 -38.19
C ALA A 30 13.40 6.32 -39.67
N MET A 31 12.55 5.33 -39.94
CA MET A 31 11.98 5.08 -41.27
C MET A 31 10.83 6.06 -41.52
N ASN A 32 11.06 7.01 -42.42
CA ASN A 32 10.04 7.73 -43.17
C ASN A 32 10.17 7.35 -44.65
N GLY A 33 9.03 7.12 -45.32
CA GLY A 33 8.89 6.95 -46.78
C GLY A 33 9.19 5.52 -47.23
N ILE A 34 8.20 4.68 -47.57
CA ILE A 34 7.43 4.74 -48.82
C ILE A 34 8.33 5.15 -49.99
N ASP A 35 8.96 4.17 -50.64
CA ASP A 35 8.91 4.09 -52.09
C ASP A 35 9.05 2.65 -52.58
N ILE A 36 7.97 2.23 -53.20
CA ILE A 36 7.78 0.96 -53.89
C ILE A 36 8.41 1.15 -55.27
N MET A 37 9.60 0.60 -55.48
CA MET A 37 10.10 0.31 -56.82
C MET A 37 10.41 -1.18 -56.91
N GLN A 38 9.49 -1.89 -57.57
CA GLN A 38 9.70 -3.22 -58.13
C GLN A 38 10.92 -3.17 -59.06
N GLN A 39 12.07 -3.61 -58.58
CA GLN A 39 13.17 -4.02 -59.45
C GLN A 39 13.18 -5.54 -59.51
N GLN A 40 12.49 -6.03 -60.54
CA GLN A 40 12.52 -7.38 -61.06
C GLN A 40 13.99 -7.75 -61.32
N LEU A 41 14.58 -8.51 -60.40
CA LEU A 41 15.92 -9.09 -60.57
C LEU A 41 15.74 -10.54 -61.01
N ASP A 42 15.97 -10.77 -62.30
CA ASP A 42 16.13 -12.10 -62.88
C ASP A 42 17.23 -12.86 -62.13
N PRO A 43 17.03 -14.15 -61.78
CA PRO A 43 18.07 -14.96 -61.18
C PRO A 43 19.10 -15.35 -62.25
N PRO A 44 20.39 -14.95 -62.15
CA PRO A 44 21.40 -15.61 -62.96
C PRO A 44 21.62 -17.01 -62.39
N ALA A 45 21.10 -18.01 -63.09
CA ALA A 45 21.62 -19.37 -63.00
C ALA A 45 23.12 -19.33 -63.36
N ARG A 46 24.00 -19.26 -62.35
CA ARG A 46 25.45 -19.35 -62.54
C ARG A 46 26.11 -20.24 -61.49
N SER A 47 26.66 -21.33 -62.05
CA SER A 47 27.83 -22.11 -61.64
C SER A 47 27.81 -22.85 -60.30
N VAL A 48 27.19 -24.04 -60.31
CA VAL A 48 27.49 -25.18 -59.41
C VAL A 48 28.86 -25.82 -59.76
N SER A 49 29.72 -25.14 -60.54
CA SER A 49 30.96 -25.69 -61.10
C SER A 49 32.26 -25.21 -60.44
N ASN A 50 32.22 -24.62 -59.24
CA ASN A 50 33.42 -24.08 -58.58
C ASN A 50 33.95 -24.93 -57.41
N ALA A 51 33.42 -26.14 -57.18
CA ALA A 51 34.00 -27.04 -56.17
C ALA A 51 35.42 -27.51 -56.54
N ARG A 52 35.71 -27.67 -57.85
CA ARG A 52 37.06 -27.99 -58.34
C ARG A 52 38.01 -26.79 -58.30
N GLY A 53 37.51 -25.59 -58.63
CA GLY A 53 38.30 -24.34 -58.53
C GLY A 53 38.70 -24.02 -57.08
N LEU A 54 37.81 -24.22 -56.11
CA LEU A 54 38.14 -24.05 -54.68
C LEU A 54 39.24 -25.01 -54.20
N ALA A 55 39.28 -26.25 -54.73
CA ALA A 55 40.32 -27.21 -54.36
C ALA A 55 41.69 -26.80 -54.93
N GLU A 56 41.74 -26.29 -56.16
CA GLU A 56 42.96 -25.79 -56.79
C GLU A 56 43.45 -24.50 -56.12
N ASP A 57 42.53 -23.59 -55.77
CA ASP A 57 42.85 -22.37 -55.01
C ASP A 57 43.38 -22.72 -53.60
N LEU A 58 42.78 -23.70 -52.91
CA LEU A 58 43.27 -24.16 -51.60
C LEU A 58 44.67 -24.78 -51.69
N LEU A 59 44.96 -25.56 -52.74
CA LEU A 59 46.29 -26.13 -52.96
C LEU A 59 47.33 -25.06 -53.31
N ALA A 60 46.95 -24.06 -54.11
CA ALA A 60 47.79 -22.91 -54.41
C ALA A 60 48.09 -22.10 -53.13
N ILE A 61 47.08 -21.85 -52.30
CA ILE A 61 47.23 -21.19 -50.99
C ILE A 61 48.12 -22.03 -50.06
N LEU A 62 47.95 -23.36 -50.02
CA LEU A 62 48.80 -24.25 -49.21
C LEU A 62 50.27 -24.20 -49.67
N GLY A 63 50.50 -24.09 -50.98
CA GLY A 63 51.83 -23.97 -51.56
C GLY A 63 52.53 -22.68 -51.13
N VAL A 64 51.81 -21.55 -51.18
CA VAL A 64 52.31 -20.26 -50.68
C VAL A 64 52.52 -20.31 -49.16
N LEU A 65 51.63 -20.95 -48.41
CA LEU A 65 51.72 -21.12 -46.96
C LEU A 65 52.95 -21.93 -46.56
N LYS A 66 53.24 -23.03 -47.26
CA LYS A 66 54.42 -23.87 -47.00
C LYS A 66 55.73 -23.13 -47.28
N ARG A 67 55.77 -22.28 -48.32
CA ARG A 67 56.96 -21.49 -48.67
C ARG A 67 57.16 -20.28 -47.74
N GLY A 68 56.07 -19.72 -47.23
CA GLY A 68 56.06 -18.56 -46.32
C GLY A 68 55.94 -18.88 -44.83
N TRP A 69 55.89 -20.16 -44.41
CA TRP A 69 55.54 -20.53 -43.03
C TRP A 69 56.45 -19.90 -41.98
N ARG A 70 57.74 -19.67 -42.28
CA ARG A 70 58.66 -18.98 -41.36
C ARG A 70 58.22 -17.55 -41.04
N PHE A 71 57.75 -16.79 -42.03
CA PHE A 71 57.27 -15.42 -41.81
C PHE A 71 55.96 -15.40 -41.01
N ILE A 72 55.07 -16.36 -41.30
CA ILE A 72 53.81 -16.53 -40.57
C ILE A 72 54.08 -16.89 -39.11
N ALA A 73 55.03 -17.80 -38.86
CA ALA A 73 55.42 -18.18 -37.51
C ALA A 73 56.01 -16.98 -36.74
N ILE A 74 56.85 -16.17 -37.38
CA ILE A 74 57.42 -14.96 -36.77
C ILE A 74 56.33 -13.91 -36.48
N SER A 75 55.41 -13.65 -37.42
CA SER A 75 54.33 -12.68 -37.19
C SER A 75 53.40 -13.12 -36.07
N VAL A 76 53.06 -14.41 -36.01
CA VAL A 76 52.25 -14.98 -34.91
C VAL A 76 53.01 -14.86 -33.58
N ALA A 77 54.31 -15.17 -33.56
CA ALA A 77 55.13 -15.03 -32.36
C ALA A 77 55.20 -13.58 -31.86
N ILE A 78 55.32 -12.60 -32.77
CA ILE A 78 55.32 -11.17 -32.42
C ILE A 78 53.94 -10.76 -31.86
N CYS A 79 52.84 -11.16 -32.50
CA CYS A 79 51.49 -10.89 -31.99
C CYS A 79 51.26 -11.53 -30.62
N GLN A 80 51.71 -12.78 -30.42
CA GLN A 80 51.63 -13.48 -29.14
C GLN A 80 52.45 -12.76 -28.06
N ALA A 81 53.68 -12.34 -28.39
CA ALA A 81 54.55 -11.61 -27.46
C ALA A 81 53.96 -10.26 -27.05
N LEU A 82 53.38 -9.51 -28.01
CA LEU A 82 52.68 -8.26 -27.74
C LEU A 82 51.43 -8.47 -26.88
N ALA A 83 50.65 -9.53 -27.15
CA ALA A 83 49.48 -9.87 -26.35
C ALA A 83 49.85 -10.23 -24.90
N ILE A 84 50.92 -11.01 -24.70
CA ILE A 84 51.43 -11.36 -23.37
C ILE A 84 51.95 -10.10 -22.65
N ALA A 85 52.71 -9.25 -23.33
CA ALA A 85 53.20 -7.99 -22.76
C ALA A 85 52.06 -7.04 -22.37
N TYR A 86 50.97 -7.03 -23.16
CA TYR A 86 49.77 -6.28 -22.85
C TYR A 86 49.04 -6.84 -21.62
N LEU A 87 48.85 -8.16 -21.55
CA LEU A 87 48.23 -8.83 -20.39
C LEU A 87 49.03 -8.61 -19.10
N ALA A 88 50.36 -8.58 -19.17
CA ALA A 88 51.22 -8.32 -18.01
C ALA A 88 51.15 -6.85 -17.53
N LYS A 89 50.82 -5.91 -18.41
CA LYS A 89 50.68 -4.47 -18.06
C LYS A 89 49.24 -4.06 -17.73
N ALA A 90 48.26 -4.87 -18.10
CA ALA A 90 46.86 -4.59 -17.81
C ALA A 90 46.63 -4.62 -16.30
N LYS A 91 46.23 -3.46 -15.73
CA LYS A 91 45.88 -3.37 -14.31
C LYS A 91 44.63 -4.22 -14.08
N PRO A 92 44.64 -5.20 -13.16
CA PRO A 92 43.45 -5.98 -12.85
C PRO A 92 42.37 -5.06 -12.28
N VAL A 93 41.15 -5.20 -12.80
CA VAL A 93 39.96 -4.53 -12.28
C VAL A 93 39.17 -5.58 -11.53
N HIS A 94 39.07 -5.43 -10.22
CA HIS A 94 38.25 -6.31 -9.40
C HIS A 94 36.83 -5.74 -9.33
N GLN A 95 35.84 -6.59 -9.57
CA GLN A 95 34.43 -6.25 -9.45
C GLN A 95 33.82 -7.06 -8.32
N ALA A 96 33.17 -6.38 -7.37
CA ALA A 96 32.33 -7.00 -6.37
C ALA A 96 30.86 -6.71 -6.72
N SER A 97 30.03 -7.75 -6.63
CA SER A 97 28.61 -7.69 -6.99
C SER A 97 27.78 -8.28 -5.85
N ALA A 98 26.72 -7.59 -5.47
CA ALA A 98 25.75 -8.05 -4.47
C ALA A 98 24.32 -7.87 -5.00
N ARG A 99 23.43 -8.78 -4.63
CA ARG A 99 22.00 -8.71 -4.96
C ARG A 99 21.20 -8.64 -3.69
N LEU A 100 20.42 -7.57 -3.54
CA LEU A 100 19.57 -7.33 -2.39
C LEU A 100 18.12 -7.55 -2.81
N LEU A 101 17.46 -8.47 -2.12
CA LEU A 101 16.00 -8.63 -2.24
C LEU A 101 15.35 -7.66 -1.26
N VAL A 102 14.60 -6.69 -1.77
CA VAL A 102 13.88 -5.74 -0.93
C VAL A 102 12.50 -6.29 -0.61
N LEU A 103 12.36 -6.85 0.58
CA LEU A 103 11.06 -7.24 1.13
C LEU A 103 10.44 -6.02 1.82
N GLN A 104 9.30 -5.55 1.30
CA GLN A 104 8.48 -4.54 1.96
C GLN A 104 7.78 -5.19 3.17
N GLN A 105 8.52 -5.37 4.26
CA GLN A 105 8.00 -5.85 5.54
C GLN A 105 7.41 -4.65 6.30
N GLY A 106 6.22 -4.21 5.91
CA GLY A 106 5.58 -3.11 6.62
C GLY A 106 4.37 -2.58 5.87
N GLY A 107 3.20 -2.95 6.39
CA GLY A 107 1.88 -2.40 6.14
C GLY A 107 1.69 -1.64 4.83
N ARG A 108 0.91 -2.23 3.92
CA ARG A 108 -0.02 -1.42 3.13
C ARG A 108 -0.66 -0.45 4.13
N ILE A 109 -0.28 0.82 4.03
CA ILE A 109 -0.99 1.90 4.71
C ILE A 109 -2.43 1.65 4.33
N VAL A 110 -3.29 1.34 5.31
CA VAL A 110 -4.71 1.09 5.09
C VAL A 110 -5.19 2.32 4.34
N SER A 111 -5.38 2.16 3.03
CA SER A 111 -5.86 3.21 2.15
C SER A 111 -7.24 3.52 2.66
N VAL A 112 -7.37 4.64 3.37
CA VAL A 112 -8.62 5.09 3.95
C VAL A 112 -9.64 5.11 2.80
N PRO A 113 -10.69 4.26 2.86
CA PRO A 113 -11.66 4.18 1.79
C PRO A 113 -12.40 5.53 1.74
N GLY A 114 -12.15 6.33 0.69
CA GLY A 114 -12.81 7.63 0.51
C GLY A 114 -12.02 8.68 -0.28
N SER A 115 -10.70 8.54 -0.43
CA SER A 115 -9.91 9.46 -1.26
C SER A 115 -9.85 8.98 -2.72
N SER A 116 -10.88 9.34 -3.50
CA SER A 116 -10.88 9.40 -4.98
C SER A 116 -10.15 8.28 -5.74
N SER A 117 -10.83 7.14 -5.87
CA SER A 117 -11.00 6.32 -7.08
C SER A 117 -10.05 6.53 -8.28
N ASP A 118 -8.81 6.07 -8.18
CA ASP A 118 -8.16 5.49 -9.36
C ASP A 118 -7.41 4.19 -8.99
N PRO A 119 -8.06 3.01 -9.10
CA PRO A 119 -7.48 1.73 -8.70
C PRO A 119 -6.21 1.34 -9.49
N LEU A 120 -5.95 2.01 -10.62
CA LEU A 120 -4.75 1.79 -11.45
C LEU A 120 -3.48 2.44 -10.89
N GLN A 121 -3.55 3.41 -9.98
CA GLN A 121 -2.35 4.06 -9.41
C GLN A 121 -1.61 3.19 -8.37
N SER A 122 -2.29 2.20 -7.80
CA SER A 122 -1.70 1.29 -6.80
C SER A 122 -0.64 0.33 -7.39
N ILE A 123 -0.66 0.09 -8.71
CA ILE A 123 0.29 -0.79 -9.40
C ILE A 123 1.51 0.01 -9.89
N GLN A 124 1.34 1.30 -10.24
CA GLN A 124 2.44 2.15 -10.71
C GLN A 124 3.36 2.60 -9.56
N GLY A 125 2.83 2.80 -8.35
CA GLY A 125 3.60 3.31 -7.20
C GLY A 125 4.59 2.33 -6.56
N THR A 126 4.52 1.04 -6.86
CA THR A 126 5.46 0.04 -6.32
C THR A 126 6.84 0.13 -6.96
N ASN A 127 6.91 0.51 -8.23
CA ASN A 127 8.19 0.70 -8.95
C ASN A 127 8.93 1.95 -8.46
N ASP A 128 8.20 3.00 -8.06
CA ASP A 128 8.78 4.23 -7.53
C ASP A 128 9.48 4.02 -6.18
N SER A 129 9.01 3.04 -5.39
CA SER A 129 9.65 2.65 -4.14
C SER A 129 11.07 2.11 -4.38
N LEU A 130 11.27 1.24 -5.37
CA LEU A 130 12.61 0.67 -5.66
C LEU A 130 13.56 1.71 -6.23
N SER A 131 13.08 2.60 -7.09
CA SER A 131 13.87 3.72 -7.62
C SER A 131 14.38 4.62 -6.48
N THR A 132 13.51 4.89 -5.50
CA THR A 132 13.88 5.64 -4.30
C THR A 132 14.97 4.93 -3.49
N HIS A 133 14.88 3.60 -3.31
CA HIS A 133 15.91 2.82 -2.63
C HIS A 133 17.26 2.86 -3.36
N VAL A 134 17.28 2.82 -4.69
CA VAL A 134 18.51 3.00 -5.48
C VAL A 134 19.14 4.37 -5.25
N MET A 135 18.32 5.43 -5.25
CA MET A 135 18.80 6.78 -5.01
C MET A 135 19.37 6.93 -3.58
N ILE A 136 18.72 6.32 -2.59
CA ILE A 136 19.19 6.30 -1.19
C ILE A 136 20.52 5.55 -1.08
N ILE A 137 20.66 4.36 -1.69
CA ILE A 137 21.90 3.59 -1.65
C ILE A 137 23.07 4.37 -2.29
N ARG A 138 22.80 5.15 -3.35
CA ARG A 138 23.78 6.02 -4.01
C ARG A 138 24.04 7.34 -3.28
N SER A 139 23.28 7.65 -2.23
CA SER A 139 23.40 8.91 -1.52
C SER A 139 24.80 9.06 -0.90
N PRO A 140 25.45 10.23 -1.03
CA PRO A 140 26.75 10.50 -0.42
C PRO A 140 26.78 10.21 1.08
N VAL A 141 25.69 10.48 1.79
CA VAL A 141 25.59 10.27 3.24
C VAL A 141 25.75 8.79 3.61
N ILE A 142 25.12 7.88 2.85
CA ILE A 142 25.22 6.43 3.07
C ILE A 142 26.62 5.93 2.73
N VAL A 143 27.20 6.43 1.63
CA VAL A 143 28.54 6.04 1.21
C VAL A 143 29.60 6.55 2.19
N GLU A 144 29.49 7.78 2.70
CA GLU A 144 30.39 8.33 3.71
C GLU A 144 30.32 7.55 5.02
N GLN A 145 29.11 7.23 5.49
CA GLN A 145 28.92 6.42 6.69
C GLN A 145 29.46 5.00 6.51
N ALA A 146 29.28 4.40 5.33
CA ALA A 146 29.88 3.11 4.99
C ALA A 146 31.41 3.15 5.00
N LEU A 147 32.02 4.18 4.41
CA LEU A 147 33.48 4.36 4.39
C LEU A 147 34.05 4.60 5.80
N ALA A 148 33.35 5.38 6.61
CA ALA A 148 33.71 5.59 8.01
C ALA A 148 33.68 4.28 8.81
N SER A 149 32.64 3.47 8.61
CA SER A 149 32.46 2.17 9.27
C SER A 149 33.49 1.13 8.81
N ALA A 150 33.89 1.17 7.53
CA ALA A 150 34.91 0.30 6.96
C ALA A 150 36.35 0.67 7.36
N GLY A 151 36.56 1.85 7.95
CA GLY A 151 37.90 2.39 8.23
C GLY A 151 38.67 2.82 6.98
N LEU A 152 38.02 2.97 5.83
CA LEU A 152 38.65 3.28 4.54
C LEU A 152 38.78 4.80 4.32
N ARG A 153 39.53 5.47 5.18
CA ARG A 153 39.66 6.95 5.18
C ARG A 153 40.36 7.53 3.94
N ASN A 154 41.03 6.68 3.17
CA ASN A 154 41.80 7.12 1.99
C ASN A 154 40.92 7.29 0.73
N LEU A 155 39.66 6.89 0.80
CA LEU A 155 38.72 7.01 -0.31
C LEU A 155 37.70 8.12 -0.03
N THR A 156 37.56 9.03 -0.99
CA THR A 156 36.48 10.03 -0.98
C THR A 156 35.17 9.40 -1.45
N ALA A 157 34.04 9.75 -0.85
CA ALA A 157 32.73 9.24 -1.25
C ALA A 157 32.42 9.47 -2.73
N GLY A 158 32.79 10.63 -3.29
CA GLY A 158 32.61 10.91 -4.73
C GLY A 158 33.29 9.89 -5.64
N ALA A 159 34.55 9.54 -5.36
CA ALA A 159 35.29 8.54 -6.13
C ALA A 159 34.69 7.13 -6.04
N VAL A 160 34.01 6.81 -4.93
CA VAL A 160 33.30 5.54 -4.76
C VAL A 160 31.98 5.56 -5.52
N ILE A 161 31.21 6.65 -5.44
CA ILE A 161 29.93 6.83 -6.15
C ILE A 161 30.14 6.73 -7.66
N ASP A 162 31.19 7.35 -8.21
CA ASP A 162 31.53 7.30 -9.64
C ASP A 162 31.78 5.87 -10.15
N ARG A 163 32.16 4.96 -9.25
CA ARG A 163 32.48 3.54 -9.55
C ARG A 163 31.40 2.58 -9.08
N LEU A 164 30.38 3.08 -8.37
CA LEU A 164 29.27 2.32 -7.83
C LEU A 164 28.12 2.32 -8.83
N SER A 165 27.87 1.16 -9.41
CA SER A 165 26.72 0.94 -10.26
C SER A 165 25.63 0.25 -9.46
N VAL A 166 24.45 0.89 -9.35
CA VAL A 166 23.28 0.28 -8.73
C VAL A 166 22.23 0.18 -9.83
N MET A 167 21.78 -1.04 -10.12
CA MET A 167 20.86 -1.34 -11.21
C MET A 167 19.69 -2.18 -10.70
N LEU A 168 18.53 -2.04 -11.35
CA LEU A 168 17.41 -2.97 -11.23
C LEU A 168 17.47 -3.91 -12.42
N PRO A 169 18.02 -5.13 -12.28
CA PRO A 169 18.04 -6.09 -13.38
C PRO A 169 16.62 -6.51 -13.78
N ASP A 170 15.71 -6.59 -12.80
CA ASP A 170 14.31 -6.93 -13.01
C ASP A 170 13.46 -6.09 -12.05
N PRO A 171 12.64 -5.14 -12.56
CA PRO A 171 11.77 -4.31 -11.73
C PRO A 171 10.67 -5.14 -11.04
N GLU A 172 10.24 -6.26 -11.61
CA GLU A 172 9.19 -7.11 -11.03
C GLU A 172 9.72 -7.96 -9.88
N ALA A 173 10.96 -8.46 -9.99
CA ALA A 173 11.57 -9.30 -8.96
C ALA A 173 11.92 -8.55 -7.66
N LYS A 174 11.85 -7.21 -7.64
CA LYS A 174 12.24 -6.36 -6.49
C LYS A 174 13.68 -6.61 -6.01
N ILE A 175 14.57 -6.94 -6.95
CA ILE A 175 15.98 -7.18 -6.69
C ILE A 175 16.78 -5.94 -7.10
N ILE A 176 17.61 -5.44 -6.18
CA ILE A 176 18.58 -4.37 -6.44
C ILE A 176 19.95 -5.02 -6.57
N GLN A 177 20.61 -4.81 -7.71
CA GLN A 177 22.00 -5.24 -7.93
C GLN A 177 22.94 -4.07 -7.66
N ILE A 178 23.94 -4.31 -6.82
CA ILE A 178 24.99 -3.36 -6.47
C ILE A 178 26.31 -3.91 -7.00
N ASP A 179 26.93 -3.18 -7.92
CA ASP A 179 28.22 -3.52 -8.52
C ASP A 179 29.24 -2.42 -8.22
N TYR A 180 30.42 -2.80 -7.73
CA TYR A 180 31.51 -1.86 -7.47
C TYR A 180 32.78 -2.31 -8.17
N LYS A 181 33.41 -1.38 -8.92
CA LYS A 181 34.65 -1.62 -9.66
C LYS A 181 35.83 -0.95 -8.97
N ALA A 182 36.70 -1.74 -8.34
CA ALA A 182 37.93 -1.24 -7.75
C ALA A 182 39.05 -1.16 -8.80
N LYS A 183 39.66 0.02 -8.97
CA LYS A 183 40.88 0.20 -9.77
C LYS A 183 42.08 0.01 -8.86
N ALA A 184 42.93 -0.97 -9.17
CA ALA A 184 44.23 -1.18 -8.53
C ALA A 184 44.20 -1.51 -7.02
N GLY A 185 43.04 -1.92 -6.49
CA GLY A 185 42.88 -2.38 -5.11
C GLY A 185 42.89 -3.90 -5.01
N THR A 186 43.13 -4.43 -3.81
CA THR A 186 42.95 -5.85 -3.52
C THR A 186 41.46 -6.20 -3.67
N GLY A 187 41.12 -7.37 -4.23
CA GLY A 187 39.73 -7.81 -4.37
C GLY A 187 38.92 -7.74 -3.05
N ASP A 188 39.61 -7.93 -1.92
CA ASP A 188 39.06 -7.77 -0.56
C ASP A 188 38.53 -6.35 -0.26
N GLU A 189 39.16 -5.31 -0.81
CA GLU A 189 38.71 -3.93 -0.63
C GLU A 189 37.36 -3.69 -1.31
N ALA A 190 37.17 -4.23 -2.52
CA ALA A 190 35.91 -4.11 -3.25
C ALA A 190 34.75 -4.76 -2.49
N VAL A 191 35.00 -5.96 -1.94
CA VAL A 191 34.02 -6.68 -1.12
C VAL A 191 33.69 -5.89 0.14
N LYS A 192 34.71 -5.41 0.87
CA LYS A 192 34.53 -4.60 2.08
C LYS A 192 33.69 -3.34 1.83
N ILE A 193 33.91 -2.65 0.71
CA ILE A 193 33.14 -1.46 0.35
C ILE A 193 31.67 -1.82 0.11
N VAL A 194 31.39 -2.84 -0.72
CA VAL A 194 30.01 -3.27 -1.01
C VAL A 194 29.31 -3.71 0.28
N THR A 195 29.95 -4.54 1.09
CA THR A 195 29.40 -4.98 2.39
C THR A 195 29.13 -3.81 3.33
N SER A 196 30.04 -2.84 3.40
CA SER A 196 29.86 -1.67 4.29
C SER A 196 28.72 -0.76 3.82
N ILE A 197 28.53 -0.60 2.50
CA ILE A 197 27.38 0.13 1.94
C ILE A 197 26.07 -0.56 2.30
N ILE A 198 26.01 -1.90 2.18
CA ILE A 198 24.83 -2.68 2.56
C ILE A 198 24.51 -2.52 4.04
N ILE A 199 25.51 -2.60 4.92
CA ILE A 199 25.35 -2.41 6.37
C ILE A 199 24.88 -0.99 6.68
N SER A 200 25.49 0.03 6.05
CA SER A 200 25.09 1.42 6.27
C SER A 200 23.66 1.69 5.79
N TYR A 201 23.25 1.07 4.69
CA TYR A 201 21.89 1.14 4.17
C TYR A 201 20.88 0.46 5.11
N ASP A 202 21.19 -0.75 5.60
CA ASP A 202 20.35 -1.45 6.59
C ASP A 202 20.18 -0.62 7.88
N ASN A 203 21.27 -0.03 8.38
CA ASN A 203 21.24 0.86 9.54
C ASN A 203 20.40 2.11 9.28
N PHE A 204 20.51 2.71 8.09
CA PHE A 204 19.68 3.84 7.69
C PHE A 204 18.20 3.47 7.66
N LEU A 205 17.84 2.31 7.08
CA LEU A 205 16.46 1.84 7.09
C LEU A 205 15.96 1.65 8.52
N LYS A 206 16.67 0.91 9.36
CA LYS A 206 16.28 0.69 10.77
C LYS A 206 16.07 2.01 11.50
N PHE A 207 16.99 2.95 11.37
CA PHE A 207 16.90 4.24 12.05
C PHE A 207 15.69 5.07 11.57
N ASN A 208 15.47 5.16 10.25
CA ASN A 208 14.34 5.92 9.71
C ASN A 208 13.00 5.26 10.01
N TYR A 209 12.90 3.93 9.93
CA TYR A 209 11.67 3.22 10.28
C TYR A 209 11.35 3.40 11.76
N HIS A 210 12.32 3.22 12.65
CA HIS A 210 12.08 3.42 14.08
C HIS A 210 11.68 4.87 14.40
N LYS A 211 12.38 5.87 13.84
CA LYS A 211 12.08 7.29 14.08
C LYS A 211 10.69 7.67 13.56
N ASN A 212 10.38 7.33 12.31
CA ASN A 212 9.07 7.65 11.73
C ASN A 212 7.95 6.90 12.47
N THR A 213 8.18 5.65 12.88
CA THR A 213 7.19 4.89 13.66
C THR A 213 6.98 5.49 15.05
N SER A 214 8.05 5.89 15.75
CA SER A 214 7.91 6.55 17.05
C SER A 214 7.21 7.90 16.93
N ASP A 215 7.53 8.68 15.90
CA ASP A 215 6.88 9.98 15.66
C ASP A 215 5.40 9.81 15.33
N PHE A 216 5.05 8.78 14.55
CA PHE A 216 3.68 8.43 14.24
C PHE A 216 2.91 7.93 15.48
N ILE A 217 3.51 7.06 16.29
CA ILE A 217 2.92 6.62 17.57
C ILE A 217 2.71 7.82 18.51
N ASN A 218 3.65 8.75 18.56
CA ASN A 218 3.53 9.98 19.34
C ASN A 218 2.39 10.86 18.81
N LEU A 219 2.23 11.01 17.49
CA LEU A 219 1.12 11.74 16.88
C LEU A 219 -0.24 11.09 17.19
N ILE A 220 -0.36 9.76 17.09
CA ILE A 220 -1.58 9.03 17.44
C ILE A 220 -1.90 9.19 18.92
N THR A 221 -0.90 9.05 19.78
CA THR A 221 -1.07 9.17 21.23
C THR A 221 -1.51 10.58 21.59
N LYS A 222 -0.89 11.61 20.99
CA LYS A 222 -1.28 13.00 21.17
C LYS A 222 -2.72 13.25 20.70
N ALA A 223 -3.10 12.78 19.51
CA ALA A 223 -4.45 12.92 18.99
C ALA A 223 -5.48 12.23 19.90
N ARG A 224 -5.18 11.03 20.40
CA ARG A 224 -6.03 10.31 21.37
C ARG A 224 -6.20 11.11 22.66
N ASP A 225 -5.13 11.67 23.20
CA ASP A 225 -5.15 12.42 24.45
C ASP A 225 -5.89 13.76 24.30
N GLU A 226 -5.75 14.44 23.15
CA GLU A 226 -6.54 15.63 22.80
C GLU A 226 -8.03 15.29 22.68
N LEU A 227 -8.38 14.22 21.94
CA LEU A 227 -9.76 13.78 21.78
C LEU A 227 -10.40 13.38 23.13
N SER A 228 -9.62 12.75 24.02
CA SER A 228 -10.08 12.39 25.35
C SER A 228 -10.37 13.62 26.22
N LYS A 229 -9.55 14.67 26.12
CA LYS A 229 -9.79 15.94 26.82
C LYS A 229 -11.03 16.65 26.29
N ASP A 230 -11.21 16.67 24.98
CA ASP A 230 -12.38 17.29 24.34
C ASP A 230 -13.68 16.58 24.74
N LEU A 231 -13.66 15.24 24.80
CA LEU A 231 -14.81 14.47 25.29
C LEU A 231 -15.13 14.77 26.76
N GLN A 232 -14.12 14.84 27.63
CA GLN A 232 -14.31 15.20 29.05
C GLN A 232 -14.84 16.63 29.21
N ARG A 233 -14.39 17.55 28.36
CA ARG A 233 -14.88 18.93 28.34
C ARG A 233 -16.35 18.98 27.93
N LEU A 234 -16.70 18.36 26.80
CA LEU A 234 -18.08 18.29 26.31
C LEU A 234 -19.02 17.63 27.31
N GLU A 235 -18.56 16.59 28.00
CA GLU A 235 -19.31 15.95 29.07
C GLU A 235 -19.58 16.90 30.25
N ARG A 236 -18.57 17.66 30.68
CA ARG A 236 -18.74 18.67 31.73
C ARG A 236 -19.69 19.77 31.30
N ASP A 237 -19.50 20.32 30.10
CA ASP A 237 -20.34 21.37 29.53
C ASP A 237 -21.80 20.91 29.43
N TYR A 238 -22.04 19.65 29.06
CA TYR A 238 -23.38 19.03 29.03
C TYR A 238 -24.00 18.90 30.43
N LEU A 239 -23.22 18.46 31.42
CA LEU A 239 -23.71 18.33 32.80
C LEU A 239 -24.04 19.70 33.42
N GLU A 240 -23.22 20.71 33.18
CA GLU A 240 -23.49 22.10 33.61
C GLU A 240 -24.74 22.66 32.94
N PHE A 241 -24.88 22.46 31.62
CA PHE A 241 -26.08 22.84 30.88
C PHE A 241 -27.34 22.19 31.47
N ARG A 242 -27.26 20.90 31.85
CA ARG A 242 -28.38 20.18 32.47
C ARG A 242 -28.69 20.64 33.89
N GLN A 243 -27.68 21.05 34.67
CA GLN A 243 -27.90 21.65 36.00
C GLN A 243 -28.56 23.03 35.90
N GLN A 244 -28.16 23.84 34.91
CA GLN A 244 -28.69 25.19 34.68
C GLN A 244 -30.06 25.18 33.99
N SER A 245 -30.36 24.14 33.23
CA SER A 245 -31.64 23.93 32.55
C SER A 245 -32.31 22.67 33.11
N PRO A 246 -32.93 22.71 34.31
CA PRO A 246 -33.73 21.61 34.83
C PRO A 246 -34.73 21.20 33.75
N ALA A 247 -34.66 19.93 33.34
CA ALA A 247 -35.22 19.46 32.09
C ALA A 247 -36.68 19.89 31.87
N TYR A 248 -36.90 20.83 30.95
CA TYR A 248 -38.20 21.15 30.35
C TYR A 248 -38.70 19.96 29.51
N THR A 249 -39.06 18.83 30.14
CA THR A 249 -39.55 17.66 29.39
C THR A 249 -40.68 16.93 30.09
N ALA A 250 -41.83 17.58 30.20
CA ALA A 250 -43.11 16.89 30.19
C ALA A 250 -43.90 17.38 28.97
N GLY A 251 -43.97 16.56 27.92
CA GLY A 251 -45.05 16.72 26.95
C GLY A 251 -46.38 16.39 27.64
N LYS A 252 -47.52 16.86 27.11
CA LYS A 252 -48.89 16.67 27.63
C LYS A 252 -49.27 15.22 28.04
N ASP A 253 -48.50 14.23 27.62
CA ASP A 253 -48.72 12.81 27.90
C ASP A 253 -47.92 12.32 29.13
N GLY A 254 -47.24 13.21 29.88
CA GLY A 254 -46.45 12.89 31.07
C GLY A 254 -45.15 12.12 30.82
N ARG A 255 -44.84 11.80 29.56
CA ARG A 255 -43.61 11.09 29.18
C ARG A 255 -42.56 12.09 28.69
N SER A 256 -41.37 12.03 29.29
CA SER A 256 -40.25 12.88 28.87
C SER A 256 -39.83 12.57 27.42
N PHE A 257 -39.38 13.59 26.69
CA PHE A 257 -38.80 13.42 25.34
C PHE A 257 -37.64 12.39 25.34
N VAL A 258 -36.91 12.31 26.45
CA VAL A 258 -35.83 11.35 26.68
C VAL A 258 -36.36 9.92 26.68
N THR A 259 -37.52 9.66 27.31
CA THR A 259 -38.14 8.32 27.34
C THR A 259 -38.52 7.86 25.93
N ARG A 260 -39.11 8.75 25.11
CA ARG A 260 -39.47 8.41 23.72
C ARG A 260 -38.23 8.16 22.86
N ARG A 261 -37.15 8.91 23.08
CA ARG A 261 -35.88 8.70 22.37
C ARG A 261 -35.18 7.42 22.82
N LEU A 262 -35.26 7.09 24.11
CA LEU A 262 -34.74 5.84 24.68
C LEU A 262 -35.48 4.63 24.09
N ASP A 263 -36.82 4.68 24.00
CA ASP A 263 -37.61 3.63 23.35
C ASP A 263 -37.22 3.44 21.88
N GLN A 264 -37.00 4.54 21.13
CA GLN A 264 -36.54 4.47 19.74
C GLN A 264 -35.14 3.84 19.62
N TRP A 265 -34.25 4.15 20.56
CA TRP A 265 -32.90 3.59 20.58
C TRP A 265 -32.91 2.12 20.97
N ASP A 266 -33.75 1.72 21.91
CA ASP A 266 -33.90 0.32 22.32
C ASP A 266 -34.47 -0.52 21.16
N GLN A 267 -35.43 0.03 20.41
CA GLN A 267 -35.92 -0.60 19.18
C GLN A 267 -34.82 -0.74 18.11
N ALA A 268 -34.03 0.31 17.88
CA ALA A 268 -32.92 0.26 16.93
C ALA A 268 -31.83 -0.73 17.35
N ALA A 269 -31.47 -0.76 18.64
CA ALA A 269 -30.49 -1.70 19.18
C ALA A 269 -30.97 -3.15 19.03
N ASN A 270 -32.25 -3.42 19.30
CA ASN A 270 -32.83 -4.74 19.09
C ASN A 270 -32.85 -5.15 17.61
N GLN A 271 -33.12 -4.22 16.69
CA GLN A 271 -33.03 -4.47 15.24
C GLN A 271 -31.60 -4.79 14.77
N VAL A 272 -30.61 -4.09 15.32
CA VAL A 272 -29.19 -4.36 15.00
C VAL A 272 -28.78 -5.72 15.57
N LEU A 273 -29.21 -6.06 16.78
CA LEU A 273 -28.93 -7.34 17.41
C LEU A 273 -29.52 -8.51 16.61
N THR A 274 -30.76 -8.39 16.13
CA THR A 274 -31.37 -9.44 15.30
C THR A 274 -30.63 -9.61 13.98
N ARG A 275 -30.17 -8.52 13.34
CA ARG A 275 -29.32 -8.60 12.14
C ARG A 275 -27.97 -9.25 12.42
N ALA A 276 -27.33 -8.92 13.54
CA ALA A 276 -26.05 -9.53 13.93
C ALA A 276 -26.19 -11.06 14.08
N LEU A 277 -27.24 -11.51 14.78
CA LEU A 277 -27.54 -12.94 14.95
C LEU A 277 -27.84 -13.62 13.61
N GLN A 278 -28.52 -12.92 12.70
CA GLN A 278 -28.79 -13.44 11.37
C GLN A 278 -27.50 -13.62 10.55
N LEU A 279 -26.63 -12.61 10.52
CA LEU A 279 -25.33 -12.67 9.83
C LEU A 279 -24.42 -13.75 10.43
N GLN A 280 -24.41 -13.89 11.76
CA GLN A 280 -23.64 -14.93 12.43
C GLN A 280 -24.15 -16.34 12.05
N SER A 281 -25.47 -16.53 11.96
CA SER A 281 -26.06 -17.79 11.51
C SER A 281 -25.72 -18.10 10.05
N GLN A 282 -25.66 -17.08 9.20
CA GLN A 282 -25.26 -17.19 7.80
C GLN A 282 -23.79 -17.59 7.66
N LEU A 283 -22.89 -16.97 8.42
CA LEU A 283 -21.47 -17.32 8.44
C LEU A 283 -21.23 -18.75 8.96
N GLU A 284 -21.93 -19.16 10.02
CA GLU A 284 -21.79 -20.51 10.56
C GLU A 284 -22.30 -21.56 9.55
N LEU A 285 -23.42 -21.29 8.87
CA LEU A 285 -23.92 -22.15 7.79
C LEU A 285 -22.95 -22.19 6.61
N GLY A 286 -22.42 -21.03 6.20
CA GLY A 286 -21.41 -20.93 5.14
C GLY A 286 -20.16 -21.74 5.45
N ARG A 287 -19.64 -21.64 6.68
CA ARG A 287 -18.49 -22.42 7.15
C ARG A 287 -18.78 -23.92 7.21
N LYS A 288 -19.97 -24.33 7.65
CA LYS A 288 -20.37 -25.75 7.66
C LYS A 288 -20.46 -26.32 6.25
N LEU A 289 -21.12 -25.62 5.34
CA LEU A 289 -21.26 -26.05 3.94
C LEU A 289 -19.91 -26.06 3.21
N ALA A 290 -19.05 -25.08 3.46
CA ALA A 290 -17.68 -25.07 2.94
C ALA A 290 -16.85 -26.25 3.47
N GLY A 291 -16.97 -26.58 4.77
CA GLY A 291 -16.31 -27.73 5.39
C GLY A 291 -16.79 -29.09 4.87
N GLU A 292 -18.06 -29.17 4.44
CA GLU A 292 -18.66 -30.36 3.80
C GLU A 292 -18.35 -30.47 2.30
N GLY A 293 -17.59 -29.53 1.73
CA GLY A 293 -17.21 -29.52 0.32
C GLY A 293 -18.34 -29.10 -0.62
N ALA A 294 -19.36 -28.40 -0.13
CA ALA A 294 -20.41 -27.84 -0.97
C ALA A 294 -19.81 -26.82 -1.95
N SER A 295 -20.29 -26.83 -3.20
CA SER A 295 -19.83 -25.87 -4.21
C SER A 295 -20.24 -24.44 -3.83
N ALA A 296 -19.45 -23.45 -4.22
CA ALA A 296 -19.74 -22.03 -3.95
C ALA A 296 -21.15 -21.61 -4.42
N ALA A 297 -21.66 -22.22 -5.49
CA ALA A 297 -23.03 -22.01 -5.97
C ALA A 297 -24.09 -22.58 -5.01
N ALA A 298 -23.84 -23.74 -4.40
CA ALA A 298 -24.74 -24.33 -3.40
C ALA A 298 -24.73 -23.51 -2.10
N ILE A 299 -23.56 -23.01 -1.69
CA ILE A 299 -23.43 -22.10 -0.52
C ILE A 299 -24.18 -20.80 -0.79
N ALA A 300 -23.99 -20.17 -1.95
CA ALA A 300 -24.69 -18.96 -2.34
C ALA A 300 -26.22 -19.16 -2.40
N HIS A 301 -26.68 -20.30 -2.93
CA HIS A 301 -28.11 -20.63 -2.98
C HIS A 301 -28.68 -20.82 -1.57
N ALA A 302 -28.01 -21.57 -0.68
CA ALA A 302 -28.44 -21.76 0.70
C ALA A 302 -28.50 -20.44 1.49
N LEU A 303 -27.50 -19.56 1.32
CA LEU A 303 -27.48 -18.22 1.92
C LEU A 303 -28.61 -17.33 1.39
N SER A 304 -28.89 -17.37 0.08
CA SER A 304 -29.99 -16.60 -0.51
C SER A 304 -31.37 -17.07 -0.02
N GLN A 305 -31.53 -18.38 0.23
CA GLN A 305 -32.77 -18.96 0.74
C GLN A 305 -33.00 -18.61 2.23
N LEU A 306 -31.92 -18.48 3.01
CA LEU A 306 -31.97 -17.99 4.39
C LEU A 306 -32.23 -16.47 4.46
N GLY A 307 -31.73 -15.70 3.49
CA GLY A 307 -31.97 -14.25 3.39
C GLY A 307 -33.38 -13.88 2.90
N GLY A 308 -34.02 -14.75 2.12
CA GLY A 308 -35.34 -14.50 1.50
C GLY A 308 -36.55 -14.57 2.44
N MET A 309 -36.40 -15.02 3.70
CA MET A 309 -37.51 -15.10 4.65
C MET A 309 -37.82 -13.79 5.40
N ALA A 310 -37.01 -12.74 5.23
CA ALA A 310 -37.24 -11.43 5.83
C ALA A 310 -37.74 -10.41 4.78
N GLY A 311 -38.87 -10.72 4.15
CA GLY A 311 -39.61 -9.75 3.33
C GLY A 311 -40.25 -8.67 4.21
N ASP A 312 -40.13 -7.42 3.74
CA ASP A 312 -40.74 -6.17 4.23
C ASP A 312 -40.02 -5.41 5.37
N ALA A 313 -39.00 -4.63 4.99
CA ALA A 313 -38.88 -3.22 5.38
C ALA A 313 -37.85 -2.50 4.50
N ASN A 314 -38.39 -1.91 3.43
CA ASN A 314 -37.74 -0.99 2.52
C ASN A 314 -37.35 0.32 3.26
N ILE A 315 -36.20 0.37 3.95
CA ILE A 315 -35.54 1.62 4.36
C ILE A 315 -34.01 1.45 4.30
N ALA A 316 -33.44 1.63 3.12
CA ALA A 316 -32.11 2.22 2.96
C ALA A 316 -32.07 2.92 1.58
N PRO A 317 -31.55 4.15 1.49
CA PRO A 317 -31.49 4.86 0.22
C PRO A 317 -30.46 4.19 -0.68
N THR A 318 -30.93 3.67 -1.81
CA THR A 318 -30.14 3.11 -2.89
C THR A 318 -29.26 4.19 -3.50
N LEU A 319 -27.94 4.08 -3.33
CA LEU A 319 -26.98 4.76 -4.20
C LEU A 319 -26.92 4.01 -5.54
N PRO A 320 -27.08 4.70 -6.69
CA PRO A 320 -27.12 4.04 -7.98
C PRO A 320 -25.70 3.77 -8.51
N GLY A 321 -25.46 2.52 -8.91
CA GLY A 321 -24.46 2.20 -9.94
C GLY A 321 -23.26 1.37 -9.49
N VAL A 322 -23.46 0.08 -9.23
CA VAL A 322 -22.46 -0.97 -9.53
C VAL A 322 -23.21 -2.22 -9.94
N GLY A 323 -23.33 -2.45 -11.25
CA GLY A 323 -23.87 -3.68 -11.83
C GLY A 323 -22.75 -4.69 -12.07
N GLY A 324 -22.50 -5.53 -11.07
CA GLY A 324 -21.70 -6.74 -11.18
C GLY A 324 -22.27 -7.80 -10.22
N PRO A 325 -22.14 -9.11 -10.51
CA PRO A 325 -22.59 -10.15 -9.60
C PRO A 325 -21.94 -9.92 -8.22
N PRO A 326 -22.71 -10.04 -7.11
CA PRO A 326 -22.19 -9.75 -5.78
C PRO A 326 -21.12 -10.78 -5.44
N ASP A 327 -19.87 -10.37 -5.51
CA ASP A 327 -18.74 -11.12 -4.97
C ASP A 327 -18.86 -11.08 -3.44
N LEU A 328 -19.62 -12.03 -2.90
CA LEU A 328 -19.83 -12.29 -1.47
C LEU A 328 -18.58 -12.98 -0.92
N SER A 329 -17.45 -12.28 -0.89
CA SER A 329 -16.24 -12.80 -0.24
C SER A 329 -16.45 -12.90 1.27
N GLU A 330 -15.98 -13.99 1.87
CA GLU A 330 -16.01 -14.23 3.33
C GLU A 330 -15.44 -13.04 4.11
N GLU A 331 -14.38 -12.42 3.58
CA GLU A 331 -13.72 -11.23 4.10
C GLU A 331 -14.66 -10.01 4.21
N ARG A 332 -15.63 -9.86 3.29
CA ARG A 332 -16.62 -8.77 3.33
C ARG A 332 -17.65 -8.99 4.43
N LEU A 333 -18.09 -10.23 4.63
CA LEU A 333 -19.03 -10.58 5.69
C LEU A 333 -18.39 -10.45 7.08
N GLU A 334 -17.10 -10.81 7.22
CA GLU A 334 -16.35 -10.57 8.46
C GLU A 334 -16.21 -9.07 8.76
N ALA A 335 -15.86 -8.25 7.76
CA ALA A 335 -15.79 -6.80 7.93
C ALA A 335 -17.15 -6.16 8.28
N GLU A 336 -18.25 -6.68 7.74
CA GLU A 336 -19.61 -6.22 8.06
C GLU A 336 -20.02 -6.64 9.49
N LEU A 337 -19.66 -7.86 9.92
CA LEU A 337 -19.87 -8.33 11.29
C LEU A 337 -19.13 -7.45 12.31
N ASP A 338 -17.85 -7.16 12.07
CA ASP A 338 -17.03 -6.31 12.95
C ASP A 338 -17.64 -4.91 13.12
N ASN A 339 -18.18 -4.34 12.05
CA ASN A 339 -18.86 -3.04 12.09
C ASN A 339 -20.16 -3.11 12.92
N VAL A 340 -20.94 -4.18 12.74
CA VAL A 340 -22.18 -4.39 13.52
C VAL A 340 -21.87 -4.62 15.00
N GLU A 341 -20.83 -5.38 15.34
CA GLU A 341 -20.40 -5.58 16.73
C GLU A 341 -19.92 -4.28 17.38
N PHE A 342 -19.16 -3.46 16.65
CA PHE A 342 -18.75 -2.13 17.10
C PHE A 342 -19.96 -1.22 17.38
N GLN A 343 -20.96 -1.21 16.48
CA GLN A 343 -22.21 -0.46 16.67
C GLN A 343 -22.98 -0.96 17.90
N ARG A 344 -23.07 -2.28 18.10
CA ARG A 344 -23.70 -2.90 19.27
C ARG A 344 -23.03 -2.46 20.56
N LEU A 345 -21.70 -2.54 20.66
CA LEU A 345 -20.96 -2.13 21.86
C LEU A 345 -21.18 -0.65 22.19
N THR A 346 -21.24 0.19 21.17
CA THR A 346 -21.49 1.62 21.32
C THR A 346 -22.91 1.88 21.84
N ALA A 347 -23.92 1.20 21.27
CA ALA A 347 -25.31 1.30 21.71
C ALA A 347 -25.50 0.83 23.16
N THR A 348 -24.87 -0.28 23.57
CA THR A 348 -24.95 -0.79 24.94
C THR A 348 -24.39 0.21 25.95
N ARG A 349 -23.22 0.80 25.67
CA ARG A 349 -22.62 1.81 26.56
C ARG A 349 -23.50 3.06 26.72
N LEU A 350 -24.17 3.48 25.64
CA LEU A 350 -25.11 4.60 25.68
C LEU A 350 -26.36 4.26 26.51
N LEU A 351 -26.91 3.06 26.36
CA LEU A 351 -28.06 2.61 27.16
C LEU A 351 -27.73 2.52 28.64
N ASP A 352 -26.56 1.98 29.00
CA ASP A 352 -26.11 1.91 30.39
C ASP A 352 -25.97 3.31 31.01
N ARG A 353 -25.41 4.26 30.25
CA ARG A 353 -25.31 5.67 30.69
C ARG A 353 -26.69 6.30 30.90
N LEU A 354 -27.62 6.12 29.97
CA LEU A 354 -28.97 6.68 30.08
C LEU A 354 -29.76 6.08 31.26
N ARG A 355 -29.61 4.77 31.52
CA ARG A 355 -30.20 4.12 32.70
C ARG A 355 -29.63 4.72 34.00
N ALA A 356 -28.32 4.92 34.07
CA ALA A 356 -27.68 5.56 35.22
C ALA A 356 -28.19 7.01 35.42
N GLU A 357 -28.42 7.75 34.34
CA GLU A 357 -29.02 9.10 34.42
C GLU A 357 -30.49 9.06 34.86
N GLN A 358 -31.25 8.04 34.44
CA GLN A 358 -32.66 7.89 34.82
C GLN A 358 -32.82 7.53 36.30
N THR A 359 -31.98 6.64 36.84
CA THR A 359 -31.97 6.33 38.27
C THR A 359 -31.52 7.52 39.11
N ALA A 360 -30.58 8.33 38.63
CA ALA A 360 -30.21 9.59 39.28
C ALA A 360 -31.37 10.62 39.26
N SER A 361 -32.09 10.73 38.14
CA SER A 361 -33.19 11.69 37.96
C SER A 361 -34.48 11.30 38.70
N ALA A 362 -34.73 10.01 38.94
CA ALA A 362 -35.90 9.53 39.68
C ALA A 362 -35.92 9.94 41.18
N SER A 363 -34.84 10.57 41.67
CA SER A 363 -34.79 11.19 43.00
C SER A 363 -35.27 12.66 43.03
N SER A 364 -35.58 13.26 41.88
CA SER A 364 -36.06 14.64 41.76
C SER A 364 -37.58 14.72 41.94
N ARG A 365 -38.02 15.63 42.81
CA ARG A 365 -39.42 15.95 43.15
C ARG A 365 -40.27 16.24 41.89
N GLU A 366 -41.46 15.62 41.80
CA GLU A 366 -42.45 15.93 40.76
C GLU A 366 -42.91 17.39 40.90
N VAL A 367 -42.72 18.18 39.85
CA VAL A 367 -43.15 19.59 39.75
C VAL A 367 -44.47 19.63 38.99
N GLY A 368 -45.46 20.34 39.52
CA GLY A 368 -46.81 20.41 38.93
C GLY A 368 -46.87 21.25 37.66
N ASP A 369 -47.73 20.86 36.71
CA ASP A 369 -47.88 21.52 35.39
C ASP A 369 -48.12 23.03 35.47
N GLU A 370 -48.75 23.54 36.54
CA GLU A 370 -48.99 24.98 36.77
C GLU A 370 -47.68 25.76 36.96
N GLU A 371 -46.75 25.20 37.72
CA GLU A 371 -45.46 25.82 38.04
C GLU A 371 -44.55 25.87 36.80
N ILE A 372 -44.70 24.88 35.90
CA ILE A 372 -44.01 24.83 34.61
C ILE A 372 -44.57 25.88 33.65
N THR A 373 -45.90 26.06 33.59
CA THR A 373 -46.50 27.12 32.75
C THR A 373 -46.15 28.52 33.24
N ASP A 374 -46.09 28.75 34.55
CA ASP A 374 -45.71 30.05 35.10
C ASP A 374 -44.23 30.36 34.87
N ALA A 375 -43.35 29.36 35.02
CA ALA A 375 -41.92 29.52 34.72
C ALA A 375 -41.66 29.74 33.21
N PHE A 376 -42.40 29.06 32.33
CA PHE A 376 -42.24 29.22 30.88
C PHE A 376 -42.81 30.55 30.37
N LEU A 377 -43.86 31.08 31.00
CA LEU A 377 -44.41 32.40 30.68
C LEU A 377 -43.61 33.55 31.30
N ALA A 378 -42.76 33.28 32.29
CA ALA A 378 -41.84 34.26 32.86
C ALA A 378 -40.67 34.62 31.93
N GLU A 379 -40.37 33.78 30.93
CA GLU A 379 -39.30 34.03 29.96
C GLU A 379 -39.82 34.93 28.80
N PRO A 380 -39.25 36.13 28.62
CA PRO A 380 -39.83 37.16 27.75
C PRO A 380 -39.87 36.75 26.27
N ASP A 381 -38.92 35.94 25.82
CA ASP A 381 -38.84 35.47 24.43
C ASP A 381 -39.89 34.38 24.14
N ALA A 382 -40.15 33.49 25.11
CA ALA A 382 -41.19 32.47 25.02
C ALA A 382 -42.59 33.09 25.03
N ALA A 383 -42.80 34.13 25.85
CA ALA A 383 -44.04 34.89 25.86
C ALA A 383 -44.33 35.55 24.49
N GLY A 384 -43.29 36.07 23.82
CA GLY A 384 -43.38 36.63 22.47
C GLY A 384 -43.86 35.59 21.44
N LEU A 385 -43.27 34.40 21.45
CA LEU A 385 -43.62 33.32 20.52
C LEU A 385 -45.06 32.81 20.73
N VAL A 386 -45.56 32.76 21.97
CA VAL A 386 -46.95 32.37 22.26
C VAL A 386 -47.95 33.38 21.68
N VAL A 387 -47.63 34.68 21.74
CA VAL A 387 -48.45 35.74 21.14
C VAL A 387 -48.47 35.62 19.62
N GLU A 388 -47.32 35.35 19.00
CA GLU A 388 -47.24 35.12 17.55
C GLU A 388 -48.02 33.88 17.10
N LEU A 389 -47.93 32.79 17.87
CA LEU A 389 -48.65 31.55 17.57
C LEU A 389 -50.17 31.75 17.67
N ARG A 390 -50.66 32.52 18.65
CA ARG A 390 -52.08 32.94 18.71
C ARG A 390 -52.48 33.77 17.48
N ARG A 391 -51.65 34.74 17.09
CA ARG A 391 -51.91 35.59 15.92
C ARG A 391 -51.96 34.76 14.63
N ALA A 392 -51.06 33.79 14.48
CA ALA A 392 -51.05 32.87 13.34
C ALA A 392 -52.31 31.97 13.31
N ARG A 393 -52.75 31.44 14.46
CA ARG A 393 -53.99 30.66 14.57
C ARG A 393 -55.23 31.49 14.21
N MET A 394 -55.33 32.72 14.70
CA MET A 394 -56.44 33.62 14.34
C MET A 394 -56.48 33.92 12.84
N LYS A 395 -55.33 34.18 12.20
CA LYS A 395 -55.27 34.36 10.74
C LYS A 395 -55.74 33.11 9.98
N ARG A 396 -55.31 31.92 10.42
CA ARG A 396 -55.73 30.65 9.81
C ARG A 396 -57.24 30.45 9.92
N ASP A 397 -57.81 30.71 11.09
CA ASP A 397 -59.25 30.53 11.32
C ASP A 397 -60.08 31.59 10.59
N GLN A 398 -59.56 32.80 10.40
CA GLN A 398 -60.18 33.84 9.56
C GLN A 398 -60.20 33.44 8.08
N VAL A 399 -59.08 32.94 7.54
CA VAL A 399 -59.03 32.39 6.16
C VAL A 399 -60.02 31.24 6.00
N LYS A 400 -60.14 30.36 7.01
CA LYS A 400 -61.07 29.24 6.99
C LYS A 400 -62.54 29.66 7.03
N ARG A 401 -62.86 30.84 7.59
CA ARG A 401 -64.20 31.43 7.59
C ARG A 401 -64.56 32.13 6.27
N LEU A 402 -63.57 32.71 5.57
CA LEU A 402 -63.77 33.35 4.27
C LEU A 402 -63.86 32.34 3.11
N ALA A 403 -63.31 31.14 3.31
CA ALA A 403 -63.38 30.04 2.33
C ALA A 403 -64.68 29.21 2.42
N ARG A 404 -65.60 29.58 3.31
CA ARG A 404 -66.97 29.05 3.37
C ARG A 404 -67.93 30.14 2.95
#